data_AF-A0A1F5Z4V1-F1
#
_entry.id   AF-A0A1F5Z4V1-F1
#
_cell.length_a   1.000
_cell.length_b   1.000
_cell.length_c   1.000
_cell.angle_alpha   90.00
_cell.angle_beta   90.00
_cell.angle_gamma   90.00
#
_symmetry.space_group_name_H-M   'P 1'
#
loop_
_entity.id
_entity.type
_entity.pdbx_description
1 polymer ?
#
loop_
_entity_poly.entity_id
_entity_poly.type
_entity_poly.pdbx_seq_one_letter_code
_entity_poly.pdbx_strand_id
1 'polypeptide(L)'
;MPQLHGSKKELEFELRRIFEKLMFGSREEYTEAKRQIEKLWHTSRRGFDGCAVVALEYLPRFDEIKTVENQAAFCSGLSIFYLILGDDHFEILKNFTLKALQHPHGHVRESIRKTADWLCYSLSERADTLVYPEGKKLSEQQKVAQAEARSQYLDLVKEIEAIIDQLDPDQNNFEYIGEMKPSVNKSLQQFWARLTETPVYKRLSEQRLPSPMEIYLERKRIETEITAMLKSTKSDYSLHDVCDAIFREEDNDDMMRIIAMFDRGGDTEELSNILELVTDAWNYLPHKALDGKSPAEKFLEIQNEI
;
A
#
# COMPACT_ATOMS: atom_id res chain seq x y z
N MET A 1 47.46 -10.37 -4.33
CA MET A 1 46.39 -9.59 -3.67
C MET A 1 46.07 -10.19 -2.32
N PRO A 2 46.55 -9.61 -1.20
CA PRO A 2 46.05 -9.98 0.11
C PRO A 2 45.93 -8.77 1.06
N GLN A 3 44.83 -8.00 1.04
CA GLN A 3 44.53 -6.96 2.08
C GLN A 3 43.03 -6.65 2.32
N LEU A 4 42.08 -7.46 1.81
CA LEU A 4 40.63 -7.13 1.93
C LEU A 4 39.93 -7.70 3.18
N HIS A 5 40.51 -8.69 3.86
CA HIS A 5 39.82 -9.39 4.96
C HIS A 5 39.83 -8.63 6.30
N GLY A 6 40.78 -7.71 6.52
CA GLY A 6 40.80 -6.85 7.72
C GLY A 6 39.72 -5.78 7.69
N SER A 7 39.58 -5.09 6.55
CA SER A 7 38.65 -3.97 6.38
C SER A 7 37.17 -4.37 6.51
N LYS A 8 36.78 -5.58 6.09
CA LYS A 8 35.38 -6.04 6.22
C LYS A 8 34.97 -6.27 7.67
N LYS A 9 35.77 -7.03 8.43
CA LYS A 9 35.48 -7.33 9.84
C LYS A 9 35.48 -6.08 10.71
N GLU A 10 36.40 -5.16 10.44
CA GLU A 10 36.44 -3.85 11.10
C GLU A 10 35.16 -3.04 10.83
N LEU A 11 34.68 -3.05 9.58
CA LEU A 11 33.46 -2.35 9.23
C LEU A 11 32.21 -2.97 9.87
N GLU A 12 32.08 -4.31 9.85
CA GLU A 12 31.00 -5.01 10.54
C GLU A 12 31.02 -4.70 12.05
N PHE A 13 32.20 -4.69 12.67
CA PHE A 13 32.37 -4.34 14.08
C PHE A 13 31.92 -2.89 14.36
N GLU A 14 32.29 -1.95 13.50
CA GLU A 14 31.88 -0.56 13.67
C GLU A 14 30.37 -0.37 13.48
N LEU A 15 29.77 -1.04 12.49
CA LEU A 15 28.32 -1.03 12.29
C LEU A 15 27.57 -1.57 13.52
N ARG A 16 28.07 -2.65 14.14
CA ARG A 16 27.49 -3.17 15.39
C ARG A 16 27.53 -2.14 16.51
N ARG A 17 28.65 -1.45 16.69
CA ARG A 17 28.78 -0.38 17.70
C ARG A 17 27.83 0.78 17.43
N ILE A 18 27.64 1.14 16.16
CA ILE A 18 26.66 2.14 15.74
C ILE A 18 25.25 1.69 16.13
N PHE A 19 24.86 0.44 15.85
CA PHE A 19 23.54 -0.07 16.24
C PHE A 19 23.32 -0.08 17.75
N GLU A 20 24.33 -0.47 18.55
CA GLU A 20 24.25 -0.37 20.01
C GLU A 20 24.01 1.08 20.48
N LYS A 21 24.65 2.08 19.84
CA LYS A 21 24.38 3.50 20.13
C LYS A 21 22.97 3.92 19.71
N LEU A 22 22.47 3.45 18.57
CA LEU A 22 21.10 3.74 18.15
C LEU A 22 20.08 3.19 19.14
N MET A 23 20.30 1.96 19.63
CA MET A 23 19.38 1.27 20.55
C MET A 23 19.45 1.78 21.99
N PHE A 24 20.64 2.09 22.50
CA PHE A 24 20.84 2.32 23.94
C PHE A 24 21.61 3.59 24.29
N GLY A 25 22.09 4.34 23.29
CA GLY A 25 22.85 5.56 23.51
C GLY A 25 22.00 6.78 23.85
N SER A 26 22.65 7.83 24.35
CA SER A 26 22.05 9.15 24.55
C SER A 26 21.60 9.78 23.22
N ARG A 27 20.91 10.92 23.32
CA ARG A 27 20.50 11.70 22.15
C ARG A 27 21.67 12.12 21.27
N GLU A 28 22.77 12.54 21.90
CA GLU A 28 24.00 12.92 21.22
C GLU A 28 24.62 11.69 20.55
N GLU A 29 24.64 10.54 21.22
CA GLU A 29 25.22 9.30 20.71
C GLU A 29 24.48 8.73 19.51
N TYR A 30 23.14 8.63 19.55
CA TYR A 30 22.39 8.13 18.39
C TYR A 30 22.40 9.13 17.23
N THR A 31 22.51 10.44 17.50
CA THR A 31 22.61 11.46 16.45
C THR A 31 23.95 11.33 15.73
N GLU A 32 25.02 11.13 16.48
CA GLU A 32 26.35 10.90 15.92
C GLU A 32 26.41 9.55 15.18
N ALA A 33 25.78 8.49 15.71
CA ALA A 33 25.70 7.19 15.05
C ALA A 33 25.08 7.28 13.64
N LYS A 34 24.01 8.07 13.46
CA LYS A 34 23.40 8.31 12.14
C LYS A 34 24.36 8.98 11.16
N ARG A 35 25.10 10.00 11.60
CA ARG A 35 26.13 10.66 10.76
C ARG A 35 27.26 9.70 10.39
N GLN A 36 27.62 8.80 11.30
CA GLN A 36 28.65 7.78 11.04
C GLN A 36 28.19 6.79 9.97
N ILE A 37 26.92 6.38 9.96
CA ILE A 37 26.35 5.54 8.89
C ILE A 37 26.51 6.22 7.53
N GLU A 38 26.09 7.48 7.40
CA GLU A 38 26.23 8.25 6.15
C GLU A 38 27.70 8.39 5.73
N LYS A 39 28.58 8.69 6.68
CA LYS A 39 30.02 8.81 6.41
C LYS A 39 30.63 7.49 5.91
N LEU A 40 30.29 6.37 6.53
CA LEU A 40 30.78 5.05 6.14
C LEU A 40 30.28 4.69 4.74
N TRP A 41 29.01 4.96 4.44
CA TRP A 41 28.42 4.78 3.11
C TRP A 41 29.18 5.55 2.03
N HIS A 42 29.43 6.84 2.25
CA HIS A 42 30.13 7.68 1.28
C HIS A 42 31.62 7.35 1.13
N THR A 43 32.26 6.84 2.19
CA THR A 43 33.70 6.52 2.16
C THR A 43 33.98 5.20 1.44
N SER A 44 33.14 4.19 1.63
CA SER A 44 33.34 2.85 1.04
C SER A 44 32.03 2.17 0.71
N ARG A 45 31.39 2.61 -0.39
CA ARG A 45 30.10 2.08 -0.84
C ARG A 45 30.08 0.55 -0.94
N ARG A 46 31.02 -0.03 -1.71
CA ARG A 46 31.11 -1.50 -1.90
C ARG A 46 31.41 -2.26 -0.61
N GLY A 47 32.22 -1.67 0.28
CA GLY A 47 32.51 -2.29 1.58
C GLY A 47 31.26 -2.31 2.47
N PHE A 48 30.53 -1.19 2.47
CA PHE A 48 29.29 -1.03 3.20
C PHE A 48 28.21 -1.99 2.71
N ASP A 49 28.01 -2.11 1.39
CA ASP A 49 27.05 -3.04 0.78
C ASP A 49 27.25 -4.46 1.33
N GLY A 50 28.49 -4.96 1.32
CA GLY A 50 28.83 -6.30 1.79
C GLY A 50 28.71 -6.52 3.31
N CYS A 51 28.49 -5.45 4.10
CA CYS A 51 28.33 -5.49 5.55
C CYS A 51 26.94 -5.03 6.01
N ALA A 52 26.09 -4.52 5.11
CA ALA A 52 24.77 -3.98 5.44
C ALA A 52 23.88 -5.02 6.12
N VAL A 53 24.06 -6.31 5.80
CA VAL A 53 23.36 -7.46 6.42
C VAL A 53 23.46 -7.50 7.95
N VAL A 54 24.46 -6.84 8.55
CA VAL A 54 24.55 -6.67 10.01
C VAL A 54 23.27 -6.04 10.58
N ALA A 55 22.62 -5.14 9.84
CA ALA A 55 21.37 -4.51 10.28
C ALA A 55 20.25 -5.53 10.57
N LEU A 56 20.20 -6.62 9.80
CA LEU A 56 19.18 -7.67 9.93
C LEU A 56 19.25 -8.38 11.28
N GLU A 57 20.43 -8.43 11.90
CA GLU A 57 20.63 -9.04 13.22
C GLU A 57 20.00 -8.20 14.35
N TYR A 58 19.77 -6.91 14.10
CA TYR A 58 19.22 -5.98 15.09
C TYR A 58 17.72 -5.77 14.95
N LEU A 59 17.10 -6.09 13.80
CA LEU A 59 15.65 -5.95 13.63
C LEU A 59 14.84 -6.76 14.65
N PRO A 60 15.18 -8.04 14.97
CA PRO A 60 14.47 -8.80 16.00
C PRO A 60 14.61 -8.20 17.41
N ARG A 61 15.67 -7.42 17.65
CA ARG A 61 15.98 -6.81 18.95
C ARG A 61 15.27 -5.47 19.16
N PHE A 62 14.45 -5.03 18.22
CA PHE A 62 13.75 -3.74 18.29
C PHE A 62 12.94 -3.56 19.58
N ASP A 63 12.32 -4.63 20.07
CA ASP A 63 11.51 -4.59 21.30
C ASP A 63 12.36 -4.49 22.58
N GLU A 64 13.69 -4.71 22.49
CA GLU A 64 14.63 -4.49 23.61
C GLU A 64 14.90 -3.00 23.86
N ILE A 65 14.59 -2.14 22.90
CA ILE A 65 14.84 -0.70 22.97
C ILE A 65 13.81 -0.05 23.90
N LYS A 66 14.28 0.45 25.05
CA LYS A 66 13.40 0.92 26.14
C LYS A 66 12.74 2.28 25.90
N THR A 67 13.40 3.16 25.17
CA THR A 67 12.98 4.56 25.00
C THR A 67 12.43 4.78 23.59
N VAL A 68 11.36 5.56 23.51
CA VAL A 68 10.70 5.88 22.24
C VAL A 68 11.62 6.64 21.30
N GLU A 69 12.49 7.49 21.85
CA GLU A 69 13.49 8.26 21.12
C GLU A 69 14.50 7.34 20.43
N ASN A 70 14.99 6.30 21.13
CA ASN A 70 15.91 5.33 20.55
C ASN A 70 15.22 4.41 19.55
N GLN A 71 13.95 4.02 19.78
CA GLN A 71 13.17 3.27 18.78
C GLN A 71 13.02 4.07 17.48
N ALA A 72 12.67 5.36 17.59
CA ALA A 72 12.59 6.26 16.44
C ALA A 72 13.97 6.48 15.79
N ALA A 73 15.03 6.61 16.59
CA ALA A 73 16.40 6.74 16.11
C ALA A 73 16.88 5.50 15.36
N PHE A 74 16.56 4.31 15.86
CA PHE A 74 16.81 3.04 15.21
C PHE A 74 16.11 2.96 13.85
N CYS A 75 14.78 3.20 13.81
CA CYS A 75 14.02 3.15 12.56
C CYS A 75 14.57 4.11 11.50
N SER A 76 14.93 5.34 11.88
CA SER A 76 15.49 6.34 10.94
C SER A 76 16.95 6.07 10.58
N GLY A 77 17.73 5.40 11.45
CA GLY A 77 19.09 4.95 11.15
C GLY A 77 19.16 3.84 10.11
N LEU A 78 18.03 3.14 9.86
CA LEU A 78 17.94 2.06 8.88
C LEU A 78 17.81 2.52 7.41
N SER A 79 17.67 3.83 7.16
CA SER A 79 17.43 4.41 5.82
C SER A 79 18.35 3.86 4.72
N ILE A 80 19.68 3.94 4.90
CA ILE A 80 20.65 3.43 3.90
C ILE A 80 20.59 1.90 3.79
N PHE A 81 20.29 1.21 4.89
CA PHE A 81 20.19 -0.26 4.88
C PHE A 81 18.97 -0.72 4.10
N TYR A 82 17.85 -0.01 4.18
CA TYR A 82 16.67 -0.28 3.35
C TYR A 82 16.96 -0.10 1.86
N LEU A 83 17.71 0.94 1.49
CA LEU A 83 18.14 1.16 0.11
C LEU A 83 18.98 -0.02 -0.43
N ILE A 84 19.87 -0.58 0.40
CA ILE A 84 20.80 -1.63 -0.03
C ILE A 84 20.16 -3.01 0.00
N LEU A 85 19.42 -3.31 1.06
CA LEU A 85 18.91 -4.65 1.35
C LEU A 85 17.47 -4.85 0.85
N GLY A 86 16.83 -3.79 0.33
CA GLY A 86 15.43 -3.81 -0.11
C GLY A 86 15.09 -4.89 -1.13
N ASP A 87 16.04 -5.20 -2.01
CA ASP A 87 15.86 -6.21 -3.06
C ASP A 87 16.02 -7.63 -2.51
N ASP A 88 17.18 -7.92 -1.88
CA ASP A 88 17.55 -9.28 -1.47
C ASP A 88 16.86 -9.72 -0.16
N HIS A 89 16.40 -8.77 0.64
CA HIS A 89 15.80 -9.03 1.96
C HIS A 89 14.43 -8.38 2.13
N PHE A 90 13.69 -8.24 1.03
CA PHE A 90 12.37 -7.60 0.98
C PHE A 90 11.44 -8.06 2.11
N GLU A 91 11.22 -9.36 2.27
CA GLU A 91 10.26 -9.90 3.26
C GLU A 91 10.64 -9.55 4.71
N ILE A 92 11.93 -9.56 5.05
CA ILE A 92 12.40 -9.23 6.40
C ILE A 92 12.12 -7.75 6.69
N LEU A 93 12.45 -6.88 5.74
CA LEU A 93 12.24 -5.44 5.86
C LEU A 93 10.75 -5.06 5.81
N LYS A 94 9.96 -5.73 4.98
CA LYS A 94 8.50 -5.61 4.89
C LYS A 94 7.87 -5.90 6.26
N ASN A 95 8.16 -7.06 6.83
CA ASN A 95 7.60 -7.50 8.11
C ASN A 95 8.01 -6.55 9.25
N PHE A 96 9.26 -6.10 9.28
CA PHE A 96 9.71 -5.11 10.25
C PHE A 96 9.00 -3.76 10.07
N THR A 97 8.81 -3.31 8.84
CA THR A 97 8.09 -2.07 8.51
C THR A 97 6.64 -2.12 9.00
N LEU A 98 5.91 -3.18 8.66
CA LEU A 98 4.51 -3.35 9.07
C LEU A 98 4.37 -3.42 10.59
N LYS A 99 5.31 -4.09 11.28
CA LYS A 99 5.36 -4.11 12.75
C LYS A 99 5.57 -2.70 13.31
N ALA A 100 6.55 -1.96 12.82
CA ALA A 100 6.88 -0.64 13.36
C ALA A 100 5.85 0.45 12.97
N LEU A 101 5.14 0.30 11.85
CA LEU A 101 4.00 1.15 11.49
C LEU A 101 2.80 0.99 12.45
N GLN A 102 2.70 -0.15 13.14
CA GLN A 102 1.67 -0.40 14.15
C GLN A 102 2.09 0.03 15.56
N HIS A 103 3.26 0.66 15.72
CA HIS A 103 3.77 1.06 17.03
C HIS A 103 2.87 2.13 17.69
N PRO A 104 2.63 2.10 19.02
CA PRO A 104 1.75 3.05 19.69
C PRO A 104 2.23 4.51 19.59
N HIS A 105 3.55 4.72 19.55
CA HIS A 105 4.13 6.06 19.48
C HIS A 105 4.31 6.57 18.05
N GLY A 106 3.72 7.74 17.75
CA GLY A 106 3.74 8.34 16.42
C GLY A 106 5.13 8.69 15.88
N HIS A 107 6.10 9.03 16.74
CA HIS A 107 7.47 9.31 16.31
C HIS A 107 8.18 8.09 15.71
N VAL A 108 7.88 6.89 16.22
CA VAL A 108 8.42 5.63 15.69
C VAL A 108 7.78 5.34 14.33
N ARG A 109 6.45 5.45 14.24
CA ARG A 109 5.70 5.25 12.99
C ARG A 109 6.18 6.19 11.88
N GLU A 110 6.32 7.47 12.19
CA GLU A 110 6.79 8.47 11.22
C GLU A 110 8.25 8.21 10.78
N SER A 111 9.10 7.76 11.70
CA SER A 111 10.49 7.44 11.39
C SER A 111 10.59 6.22 10.47
N ILE A 112 9.84 5.14 10.74
CA ILE A 112 9.87 3.96 9.87
C ILE A 112 9.18 4.22 8.53
N ARG A 113 8.09 5.00 8.50
CA ARG A 113 7.38 5.34 7.25
C ARG A 113 8.33 6.02 6.25
N LYS A 114 9.15 6.97 6.72
CA LYS A 114 10.18 7.63 5.88
C LYS A 114 11.28 6.69 5.45
N THR A 115 11.76 5.83 6.35
CA THR A 115 12.76 4.81 6.00
C THR A 115 12.24 3.83 4.95
N ALA A 116 10.98 3.43 5.07
CA ALA A 116 10.33 2.48 4.18
C ALA A 116 10.05 3.05 2.78
N ASP A 117 10.19 4.37 2.55
CA ASP A 117 10.14 4.92 1.19
C ASP A 117 11.15 4.22 0.26
N TRP A 118 12.33 3.85 0.77
CA TRP A 118 13.32 3.09 0.01
C TRP A 118 12.84 1.70 -0.40
N LEU A 119 12.04 1.04 0.44
CA LEU A 119 11.42 -0.24 0.10
C LEU A 119 10.41 -0.05 -1.03
N CYS A 120 9.59 1.02 -0.96
CA CYS A 120 8.63 1.35 -2.02
C CYS A 120 9.32 1.68 -3.34
N TYR A 121 10.44 2.43 -3.30
CA TYR A 121 11.23 2.76 -4.49
C TYR A 121 11.84 1.51 -5.12
N SER A 122 12.54 0.68 -4.33
CA SER A 122 13.12 -0.59 -4.78
C SER A 122 12.06 -1.48 -5.44
N LEU A 123 10.92 -1.64 -4.77
CA LEU A 123 9.84 -2.48 -5.26
C LEU A 123 9.21 -1.95 -6.55
N SER A 124 9.03 -0.62 -6.65
CA SER A 124 8.50 0.03 -7.85
C SER A 124 9.44 -0.14 -9.05
N GLU A 125 10.74 0.06 -8.85
CA GLU A 125 11.75 -0.10 -9.90
C GLU A 125 11.83 -1.54 -10.41
N ARG A 126 11.75 -2.52 -9.51
CA ARG A 126 11.76 -3.94 -9.90
C ARG A 126 10.45 -4.37 -10.56
N ALA A 127 9.30 -3.92 -10.06
CA ALA A 127 7.99 -4.29 -10.60
C ALA A 127 7.74 -3.69 -11.99
N ASP A 128 8.33 -2.54 -12.28
CA ASP A 128 8.28 -1.88 -13.57
C ASP A 128 9.66 -1.43 -14.06
N THR A 129 10.49 -2.43 -14.37
CA THR A 129 11.88 -2.24 -14.79
C THR A 129 11.99 -1.31 -15.99
N LEU A 130 12.67 -0.19 -15.80
CA LEU A 130 13.03 0.71 -16.89
C LEU A 130 13.96 -0.03 -17.87
N VAL A 131 13.53 -0.15 -19.13
CA VAL A 131 14.37 -0.74 -20.17
C VAL A 131 14.85 0.32 -21.13
N TYR A 132 16.17 0.43 -21.27
CA TYR A 132 16.81 1.32 -22.24
C TYR A 132 17.68 0.52 -23.25
N PRO A 133 17.62 0.83 -24.56
CA PRO A 133 16.65 1.73 -25.20
C PRO A 133 15.22 1.19 -25.10
N GLU A 134 14.24 2.08 -25.22
CA GLU A 134 12.81 1.74 -25.21
C GLU A 134 12.53 0.64 -26.26
N GLY A 135 11.76 -0.39 -25.87
CA GLY A 135 11.46 -1.53 -26.72
C GLY A 135 12.49 -2.68 -26.69
N LYS A 136 13.62 -2.53 -25.96
CA LYS A 136 14.50 -3.68 -25.68
C LYS A 136 13.74 -4.72 -24.85
N LYS A 137 13.85 -5.99 -25.24
CA LYS A 137 13.23 -7.10 -24.51
C LYS A 137 13.99 -7.37 -23.21
N LEU A 138 13.24 -7.59 -22.12
CA LEU A 138 13.78 -8.10 -20.87
C LEU A 138 14.41 -9.47 -21.07
N SER A 139 15.53 -9.74 -20.39
CA SER A 139 16.08 -11.07 -20.27
C SER A 139 15.15 -11.97 -19.44
N GLU A 140 15.28 -13.30 -19.55
CA GLU A 140 14.46 -14.22 -18.74
C GLU A 140 14.65 -14.00 -17.23
N GLN A 141 15.88 -13.72 -16.78
CA GLN A 141 16.14 -13.39 -15.39
C GLN A 141 15.41 -12.10 -14.95
N GLN A 142 15.41 -11.08 -15.81
CA GLN A 142 14.69 -9.83 -15.53
C GLN A 142 13.17 -10.03 -15.49
N LYS A 143 12.62 -10.88 -16.37
CA LYS A 143 11.18 -11.21 -16.33
C LYS A 143 10.80 -11.93 -15.05
N VAL A 144 11.62 -12.89 -14.59
CA VAL A 144 11.39 -13.61 -13.34
C VAL A 144 11.43 -12.65 -12.16
N ALA A 145 12.48 -11.83 -12.06
CA ALA A 145 12.61 -10.83 -11.00
C ALA A 145 11.46 -9.80 -11.01
N GLN A 146 11.04 -9.36 -12.21
CA GLN A 146 9.89 -8.47 -12.35
C GLN A 146 8.60 -9.14 -11.89
N ALA A 147 8.34 -10.38 -12.28
CA ALA A 147 7.14 -11.11 -11.86
C ALA A 147 7.09 -11.28 -10.34
N GLU A 148 8.21 -11.62 -9.72
CA GLU A 148 8.35 -11.70 -8.26
C GLU A 148 8.06 -10.36 -7.58
N ALA A 149 8.71 -9.28 -8.05
CA ALA A 149 8.49 -7.94 -7.52
C ALA A 149 7.05 -7.46 -7.65
N ARG A 150 6.37 -7.80 -8.75
CA ARG A 150 4.93 -7.52 -8.95
C ARG A 150 4.05 -8.26 -7.94
N SER A 151 4.39 -9.52 -7.62
CA SER A 151 3.68 -10.25 -6.56
C SER A 151 3.90 -9.58 -5.21
N GLN A 152 5.17 -9.35 -4.84
CA GLN A 152 5.57 -8.69 -3.60
C GLN A 152 4.88 -7.33 -3.41
N TYR A 153 4.75 -6.54 -4.48
CA TYR A 153 4.05 -5.26 -4.48
C TYR A 153 2.59 -5.41 -4.07
N LEU A 154 1.87 -6.29 -4.77
CA LEU A 154 0.44 -6.46 -4.57
C LEU A 154 0.12 -7.16 -3.26
N ASP A 155 0.99 -8.08 -2.82
CA ASP A 155 0.87 -8.74 -1.52
C ASP A 155 1.09 -7.75 -0.38
N LEU A 156 2.08 -6.84 -0.49
CA LEU A 156 2.28 -5.76 0.48
C LEU A 156 1.06 -4.82 0.57
N VAL A 157 0.51 -4.39 -0.57
CA VAL A 157 -0.68 -3.53 -0.57
C VAL A 157 -1.86 -4.22 0.14
N LYS A 158 -2.13 -5.49 -0.21
CA LYS A 158 -3.20 -6.29 0.42
C LYS A 158 -2.99 -6.50 1.92
N GLU A 159 -1.75 -6.75 2.35
CA GLU A 159 -1.43 -6.88 3.77
C GLU A 159 -1.71 -5.57 4.53
N ILE A 160 -1.39 -4.41 3.95
CA ILE A 160 -1.68 -3.11 4.56
C ILE A 160 -3.19 -2.89 4.63
N GLU A 161 -3.94 -3.15 3.56
CA GLU A 161 -5.40 -3.07 3.52
C GLU A 161 -6.03 -3.94 4.61
N ALA A 162 -5.60 -5.20 4.72
CA ALA A 162 -6.11 -6.11 5.75
C ALA A 162 -5.82 -5.62 7.18
N ILE A 163 -4.71 -4.91 7.41
CA ILE A 163 -4.42 -4.30 8.71
C ILE A 163 -5.34 -3.08 8.92
N ILE A 164 -5.53 -2.23 7.91
CA ILE A 164 -6.43 -1.06 7.98
C ILE A 164 -7.87 -1.50 8.27
N ASP A 165 -8.37 -2.54 7.61
CA ASP A 165 -9.71 -3.08 7.79
C ASP A 165 -9.96 -3.64 9.21
N GLN A 166 -8.90 -4.08 9.89
CA GLN A 166 -8.97 -4.54 11.28
C GLN A 166 -8.99 -3.39 12.29
N LEU A 167 -8.63 -2.16 11.87
CA LEU A 167 -8.67 -0.98 12.73
C LEU A 167 -10.06 -0.36 12.72
N ASP A 168 -10.41 0.27 13.85
CA ASP A 168 -11.74 0.83 14.12
C ASP A 168 -12.32 1.64 12.93
N PRO A 169 -13.46 1.21 12.35
CA PRO A 169 -14.10 1.89 11.21
C PRO A 169 -14.43 3.36 11.50
N ASP A 170 -14.68 3.73 12.76
CA ASP A 170 -15.01 5.10 13.14
C ASP A 170 -13.84 6.07 12.91
N GLN A 171 -12.61 5.56 12.72
CA GLN A 171 -11.45 6.36 12.32
C GLN A 171 -11.41 6.68 10.82
N ASN A 172 -12.32 6.15 10.01
CA ASN A 172 -12.38 6.37 8.55
C ASN A 172 -13.40 7.44 8.12
N ASN A 173 -14.05 8.15 9.05
CA ASN A 173 -15.01 9.23 8.75
C ASN A 173 -14.35 10.55 8.29
N PHE A 174 -13.19 10.48 7.62
CA PHE A 174 -12.46 11.66 7.11
C PHE A 174 -12.37 11.58 5.59
N GLU A 175 -12.61 12.69 4.91
CA GLU A 175 -12.51 12.77 3.44
C GLU A 175 -11.04 12.68 3.01
N TYR A 176 -10.12 13.25 3.80
CA TYR A 176 -8.69 13.24 3.49
C TYR A 176 -7.86 12.63 4.62
N ILE A 177 -6.86 11.82 4.26
CA ILE A 177 -5.86 11.26 5.20
C ILE A 177 -5.19 12.39 6.02
N GLY A 178 -5.03 13.58 5.43
CA GLY A 178 -4.50 14.77 6.09
C GLY A 178 -5.25 15.17 7.36
N GLU A 179 -6.56 14.97 7.40
CA GLU A 179 -7.47 15.38 8.47
C GLU A 179 -7.51 14.40 9.64
N MET A 180 -7.09 13.16 9.41
CA MET A 180 -7.04 12.13 10.45
C MET A 180 -6.14 12.59 11.61
N LYS A 181 -6.49 12.24 12.84
CA LYS A 181 -5.59 12.43 13.99
C LYS A 181 -4.38 11.50 13.86
N PRO A 182 -3.20 11.85 14.42
CA PRO A 182 -2.05 10.94 14.43
C PRO A 182 -2.39 9.60 15.10
N SER A 183 -2.57 8.55 14.31
CA SER A 183 -2.92 7.21 14.76
C SER A 183 -2.13 6.14 13.99
N VAL A 184 -2.29 4.88 14.37
CA VAL A 184 -1.78 3.74 13.58
C VAL A 184 -2.46 3.73 12.21
N ASN A 185 -3.79 3.89 12.18
CA ASN A 185 -4.57 3.94 10.95
C ASN A 185 -4.06 5.03 10.00
N LYS A 186 -3.87 6.27 10.47
CA LYS A 186 -3.31 7.36 9.64
C LYS A 186 -1.95 6.99 9.04
N SER A 187 -1.04 6.40 9.83
CA SER A 187 0.29 6.03 9.35
C SER A 187 0.25 4.92 8.30
N LEU A 188 -0.65 3.95 8.45
CA LEU A 188 -0.87 2.89 7.45
C LEU A 188 -1.52 3.44 6.19
N GLN A 189 -2.55 4.28 6.31
CA GLN A 189 -3.19 4.96 5.18
C GLN A 189 -2.18 5.80 4.37
N GLN A 190 -1.30 6.55 5.04
CA GLN A 190 -0.23 7.31 4.36
C GLN A 190 0.77 6.40 3.64
N PHE A 191 1.09 5.24 4.22
CA PHE A 191 2.02 4.29 3.61
C PHE A 191 1.38 3.53 2.45
N TRP A 192 0.10 3.17 2.59
CA TRP A 192 -0.73 2.59 1.53
C TRP A 192 -0.84 3.57 0.34
N ALA A 193 -1.23 4.81 0.59
CA ALA A 193 -1.32 5.86 -0.44
C ALA A 193 0.02 6.02 -1.19
N ARG A 194 1.14 5.94 -0.47
CA ARG A 194 2.48 6.03 -1.09
C ARG A 194 2.74 4.94 -2.13
N LEU A 195 2.17 3.74 -1.95
CA LEU A 195 2.25 2.63 -2.89
C LEU A 195 1.19 2.81 -3.99
N THR A 196 -0.05 3.08 -3.62
CA THR A 196 -1.19 3.03 -4.54
C THR A 196 -1.33 4.25 -5.46
N GLU A 197 -0.78 5.40 -5.09
CA GLU A 197 -0.73 6.61 -5.94
C GLU A 197 0.34 6.53 -7.04
N THR A 198 1.15 5.47 -7.07
CA THR A 198 2.21 5.34 -8.08
C THR A 198 1.67 4.87 -9.43
N PRO A 199 2.24 5.33 -10.56
CA PRO A 199 1.89 4.80 -11.88
C PRO A 199 2.13 3.30 -12.01
N VAL A 200 3.08 2.75 -11.24
CA VAL A 200 3.38 1.33 -11.20
C VAL A 200 2.17 0.57 -10.66
N TYR A 201 1.64 0.96 -9.49
CA TYR A 201 0.45 0.31 -8.94
C TYR A 201 -0.74 0.40 -9.90
N LYS A 202 -1.01 1.57 -10.50
CA LYS A 202 -2.10 1.73 -11.49
C LYS A 202 -1.98 0.70 -12.62
N ARG A 203 -0.79 0.55 -13.24
CA ARG A 203 -0.54 -0.45 -14.29
C ARG A 203 -0.71 -1.88 -13.80
N LEU A 204 -0.23 -2.20 -12.60
CA LEU A 204 -0.34 -3.56 -12.04
C LEU A 204 -1.79 -3.94 -11.72
N SER A 205 -2.55 -2.99 -11.20
CA SER A 205 -3.97 -3.15 -10.93
C SER A 205 -4.75 -3.30 -12.23
N GLU A 206 -4.56 -2.42 -13.21
CA GLU A 206 -5.21 -2.51 -14.53
C GLU A 206 -4.96 -3.85 -15.24
N GLN A 207 -3.77 -4.45 -15.09
CA GLN A 207 -3.48 -5.78 -15.66
C GLN A 207 -4.26 -6.93 -15.02
N ARG A 208 -4.78 -6.74 -13.79
CA ARG A 208 -5.52 -7.76 -13.03
C ARG A 208 -7.01 -7.49 -12.94
N LEU A 209 -7.41 -6.24 -13.14
CA LEU A 209 -8.80 -5.85 -13.04
C LEU A 209 -9.56 -6.24 -14.31
N PRO A 210 -10.81 -6.68 -14.19
CA PRO A 210 -11.68 -6.88 -15.35
C PRO A 210 -12.04 -5.54 -16.03
N SER A 211 -11.75 -4.42 -15.36
CA SER A 211 -12.16 -3.06 -15.72
C SER A 211 -11.08 -2.03 -15.40
N PRO A 212 -11.09 -0.84 -16.02
CA PRO A 212 -10.21 0.27 -15.62
C PRO A 212 -10.30 0.57 -14.10
N MET A 213 -9.19 0.98 -13.49
CA MET A 213 -9.06 1.16 -12.04
C MET A 213 -10.12 2.13 -11.47
N GLU A 214 -10.38 3.23 -12.17
CA GLU A 214 -11.36 4.24 -11.74
C GLU A 214 -12.77 3.65 -11.64
N ILE A 215 -13.18 2.86 -12.65
CA ILE A 215 -14.46 2.13 -12.63
C ILE A 215 -14.49 1.08 -11.54
N TYR A 216 -13.38 0.36 -11.31
CA TYR A 216 -13.31 -0.63 -10.25
C TYR A 216 -13.47 -0.01 -8.86
N LEU A 217 -12.83 1.14 -8.59
CA LEU A 217 -12.96 1.86 -7.33
C LEU A 217 -14.40 2.37 -7.12
N GLU A 218 -15.02 2.94 -8.14
CA GLU A 218 -16.43 3.36 -8.07
C GLU A 218 -17.36 2.17 -7.80
N ARG A 219 -17.14 1.02 -8.46
CA ARG A 219 -17.88 -0.22 -8.16
C ARG A 219 -17.78 -0.59 -6.68
N LYS A 220 -16.57 -0.55 -6.10
CA LYS A 220 -16.37 -0.89 -4.68
C LYS A 220 -17.04 0.10 -3.73
N ARG A 221 -16.99 1.40 -4.04
CA ARG A 221 -17.73 2.44 -3.30
C ARG A 221 -19.24 2.15 -3.34
N ILE A 222 -19.78 1.94 -4.54
CA ILE A 222 -21.20 1.65 -4.75
C ILE A 222 -21.64 0.36 -4.05
N GLU A 223 -20.89 -0.73 -4.16
CA GLU A 223 -21.18 -2.00 -3.47
C GLU A 223 -21.25 -1.81 -1.94
N THR A 224 -20.36 -0.97 -1.40
CA THR A 224 -20.32 -0.62 0.03
C THR A 224 -21.54 0.20 0.43
N GLU A 225 -21.88 1.22 -0.35
CA GLU A 225 -23.05 2.08 -0.12
C GLU A 225 -24.37 1.31 -0.25
N ILE A 226 -24.49 0.42 -1.25
CA ILE A 226 -25.64 -0.51 -1.38
C ILE A 226 -25.78 -1.36 -0.12
N THR A 227 -24.69 -1.96 0.34
CA THR A 227 -24.72 -2.81 1.54
C THR A 227 -25.12 -2.01 2.78
N ALA A 228 -24.61 -0.79 2.93
CA ALA A 228 -24.97 0.11 4.02
C ALA A 228 -26.45 0.52 3.95
N MET A 229 -26.95 0.85 2.75
CA MET A 229 -28.34 1.25 2.51
C MET A 229 -29.30 0.10 2.78
N LEU A 230 -29.05 -1.11 2.25
CA LEU A 230 -29.86 -2.29 2.52
C LEU A 230 -29.97 -2.57 4.04
N LYS A 231 -28.87 -2.35 4.78
CA LYS A 231 -28.84 -2.51 6.24
C LYS A 231 -29.63 -1.42 6.95
N SER A 232 -29.53 -0.16 6.54
CA SER A 232 -30.24 0.97 7.17
C SER A 232 -31.75 0.87 6.96
N THR A 233 -32.18 0.49 5.76
CA THR A 233 -33.60 0.26 5.41
C THR A 233 -34.14 -1.09 5.91
N LYS A 234 -33.26 -1.91 6.49
CA LYS A 234 -33.53 -3.29 6.94
C LYS A 234 -34.13 -4.15 5.83
N SER A 235 -33.71 -3.92 4.59
CA SER A 235 -34.17 -4.65 3.42
C SER A 235 -33.90 -6.16 3.58
N ASP A 236 -34.77 -6.97 2.98
CA ASP A 236 -34.60 -8.43 2.94
C ASP A 236 -33.69 -8.86 1.78
N TYR A 237 -33.32 -7.91 0.91
CA TYR A 237 -32.42 -8.14 -0.22
C TYR A 237 -30.96 -8.01 0.19
N SER A 238 -30.11 -8.73 -0.53
CA SER A 238 -28.65 -8.67 -0.43
C SER A 238 -28.04 -7.85 -1.55
N LEU A 239 -26.76 -7.50 -1.41
CA LEU A 239 -25.97 -6.90 -2.49
C LEU A 239 -26.03 -7.76 -3.76
N HIS A 240 -26.05 -9.09 -3.63
CA HIS A 240 -26.12 -9.99 -4.77
C HIS A 240 -27.43 -9.83 -5.54
N ASP A 241 -28.57 -9.66 -4.85
CA ASP A 241 -29.88 -9.51 -5.50
C ASP A 241 -29.94 -8.21 -6.32
N VAL A 242 -29.38 -7.12 -5.79
CA VAL A 242 -29.29 -5.84 -6.49
C VAL A 242 -28.40 -5.95 -7.73
N CYS A 243 -27.21 -6.55 -7.59
CA CYS A 243 -26.29 -6.76 -8.71
C CYS A 243 -26.90 -7.66 -9.78
N ASP A 244 -27.61 -8.72 -9.39
CA ASP A 244 -28.28 -9.63 -10.33
C ASP A 244 -29.43 -8.95 -11.07
N ALA A 245 -30.18 -8.07 -10.40
CA ALA A 245 -31.24 -7.28 -11.03
C ALA A 245 -30.69 -6.32 -12.09
N ILE A 246 -29.59 -5.62 -11.80
CA ILE A 246 -28.92 -4.75 -12.77
C ILE A 246 -28.33 -5.59 -13.91
N PHE A 247 -27.63 -6.68 -13.59
CA PHE A 247 -27.01 -7.50 -14.62
C PHE A 247 -28.02 -8.08 -15.59
N ARG A 248 -29.23 -8.43 -15.14
CA ARG A 248 -30.27 -9.05 -15.96
C ARG A 248 -31.36 -8.09 -16.44
N GLU A 249 -31.09 -6.78 -16.44
CA GLU A 249 -32.03 -5.79 -16.96
C GLU A 249 -32.45 -6.11 -18.41
N GLU A 250 -33.72 -5.87 -18.70
CA GLU A 250 -34.35 -6.00 -20.02
C GLU A 250 -34.99 -4.68 -20.47
N ASP A 251 -35.47 -3.85 -19.53
CA ASP A 251 -36.10 -2.57 -19.83
C ASP A 251 -35.91 -1.50 -18.72
N ASN A 252 -36.37 -0.28 -19.00
CA ASN A 252 -36.27 0.84 -18.07
C ASN A 252 -37.11 0.67 -16.79
N ASP A 253 -38.08 -0.25 -16.77
CA ASP A 253 -38.88 -0.51 -15.57
C ASP A 253 -38.06 -1.30 -14.53
N ASP A 254 -36.96 -1.95 -14.94
CA ASP A 254 -36.04 -2.64 -14.02
C ASP A 254 -35.35 -1.68 -13.05
N MET A 255 -35.11 -0.43 -13.45
CA MET A 255 -34.58 0.58 -12.53
C MET A 255 -35.55 0.84 -11.37
N MET A 256 -36.86 0.85 -11.64
CA MET A 256 -37.89 0.98 -10.60
C MET A 256 -37.95 -0.26 -9.69
N ARG A 257 -37.71 -1.45 -10.24
CA ARG A 257 -37.61 -2.69 -9.43
C ARG A 257 -36.44 -2.63 -8.48
N ILE A 258 -35.29 -2.11 -8.92
CA ILE A 258 -34.11 -1.93 -8.08
C ILE A 258 -34.38 -0.90 -6.98
N ILE A 259 -34.98 0.25 -7.30
CA ILE A 259 -35.38 1.26 -6.31
C ILE A 259 -36.29 0.63 -5.23
N ALA A 260 -37.24 -0.21 -5.64
CA ALA A 260 -38.14 -0.92 -4.73
C ALA A 260 -37.44 -1.96 -3.83
N MET A 261 -36.20 -2.36 -4.12
CA MET A 261 -35.41 -3.22 -3.21
C MET A 261 -34.91 -2.45 -1.98
N PHE A 262 -34.82 -1.12 -2.08
CA PHE A 262 -34.42 -0.24 -0.99
C PHE A 262 -35.62 0.42 -0.31
N ASP A 263 -36.68 0.73 -1.07
CA ASP A 263 -37.85 1.48 -0.60
C ASP A 263 -38.87 0.63 0.17
N ARG A 264 -39.22 1.08 1.39
CA ARG A 264 -40.32 0.54 2.22
C ARG A 264 -41.43 1.57 2.53
N GLY A 265 -41.49 2.68 1.79
CA GLY A 265 -42.45 3.76 2.00
C GLY A 265 -41.98 4.79 3.03
N GLY A 266 -40.68 5.12 3.01
CA GLY A 266 -40.00 6.06 3.93
C GLY A 266 -40.08 7.54 3.54
N ASP A 267 -39.28 8.37 4.21
CA ASP A 267 -39.25 9.85 4.08
C ASP A 267 -38.63 10.29 2.74
N THR A 268 -39.01 11.46 2.23
CA THR A 268 -38.62 11.96 0.89
C THR A 268 -37.11 12.16 0.69
N GLU A 269 -36.35 12.41 1.77
CA GLU A 269 -34.88 12.52 1.72
C GLU A 269 -34.20 11.17 1.47
N GLU A 270 -34.79 10.07 1.95
CA GLU A 270 -34.30 8.71 1.75
C GLU A 270 -34.40 8.30 0.28
N LEU A 271 -35.51 8.67 -0.38
CA LEU A 271 -35.74 8.40 -1.79
C LEU A 271 -34.70 9.09 -2.70
N SER A 272 -34.28 10.32 -2.38
CA SER A 272 -33.25 11.03 -3.15
C SER A 272 -31.91 10.29 -3.12
N ASN A 273 -31.49 9.84 -1.94
CA ASN A 273 -30.24 9.10 -1.77
C ASN A 273 -30.30 7.73 -2.48
N ILE A 274 -31.45 7.06 -2.44
CA ILE A 274 -31.67 5.80 -3.17
C ILE A 274 -31.57 6.03 -4.68
N LEU A 275 -32.19 7.09 -5.22
CA LEU A 275 -32.14 7.38 -6.65
C LEU A 275 -30.73 7.67 -7.15
N GLU A 276 -29.95 8.43 -6.39
CA GLU A 276 -28.54 8.70 -6.70
C GLU A 276 -27.73 7.40 -6.72
N LEU A 277 -27.84 6.59 -5.65
CA LEU A 277 -27.13 5.33 -5.54
C LEU A 277 -27.51 4.32 -6.63
N VAL A 278 -28.80 4.20 -6.96
CA VAL A 278 -29.26 3.32 -8.06
C VAL A 278 -28.76 3.82 -9.41
N THR A 279 -28.72 5.14 -9.63
CA THR A 279 -28.17 5.72 -10.87
C THR A 279 -26.68 5.42 -11.01
N ASP A 280 -25.91 5.57 -9.93
CA ASP A 280 -24.49 5.21 -9.89
C ASP A 280 -24.30 3.71 -10.16
N ALA A 281 -25.07 2.87 -9.46
CA ALA A 281 -25.05 1.42 -9.66
C ALA A 281 -25.35 1.04 -11.11
N TRP A 282 -26.35 1.68 -11.72
CA TRP A 282 -26.69 1.48 -13.13
C TRP A 282 -25.53 1.85 -14.06
N ASN A 283 -24.80 2.94 -13.79
CA ASN A 283 -23.72 3.39 -14.66
C ASN A 283 -22.43 2.58 -14.52
N TYR A 284 -22.15 2.04 -13.33
CA TYR A 284 -20.87 1.42 -13.02
C TYR A 284 -20.91 -0.10 -12.90
N LEU A 285 -22.05 -0.73 -12.56
CA LEU A 285 -22.13 -2.19 -12.47
C LEU A 285 -22.30 -2.86 -13.84
N PRO A 286 -21.88 -4.13 -14.00
CA PRO A 286 -22.01 -4.89 -15.24
C PRO A 286 -23.47 -5.12 -15.70
N HIS A 287 -23.70 -5.06 -17.00
CA HIS A 287 -24.99 -5.36 -17.64
C HIS A 287 -24.82 -6.52 -18.63
N LYS A 288 -25.79 -7.43 -18.67
CA LYS A 288 -25.81 -8.54 -19.64
C LYS A 288 -25.95 -8.01 -21.07
N ALA A 289 -26.77 -6.98 -21.29
CA ALA A 289 -26.94 -6.35 -22.60
C ALA A 289 -25.65 -5.73 -23.16
N LEU A 290 -24.68 -5.45 -22.29
CA LEU A 290 -23.38 -4.87 -22.63
C LEU A 290 -22.23 -5.90 -22.59
N ASP A 291 -22.55 -7.18 -22.73
CA ASP A 291 -21.60 -8.31 -22.65
C ASP A 291 -20.85 -8.37 -21.31
N GLY A 292 -21.53 -8.04 -20.22
CA GLY A 292 -20.94 -8.00 -18.87
C GLY A 292 -20.08 -6.76 -18.61
N LYS A 293 -20.20 -5.72 -19.44
CA LYS A 293 -19.62 -4.40 -19.18
C LYS A 293 -20.65 -3.44 -18.59
N SER A 294 -20.19 -2.35 -18.00
CA SER A 294 -21.03 -1.23 -17.57
C SER A 294 -21.11 -0.13 -18.63
N PRO A 295 -22.10 0.77 -18.55
CA PRO A 295 -22.15 1.98 -19.37
C PRO A 295 -20.86 2.80 -19.30
N ALA A 296 -20.27 2.95 -18.11
CA ALA A 296 -19.00 3.66 -17.94
C ALA A 296 -17.83 2.97 -18.69
N GLU A 297 -17.77 1.63 -18.67
CA GLU A 297 -16.76 0.88 -19.44
C GLU A 297 -16.96 1.06 -20.95
N LYS A 298 -18.20 0.95 -21.43
CA LYS A 298 -18.52 1.14 -22.85
C LYS A 298 -18.19 2.55 -23.34
N PHE A 299 -18.43 3.56 -22.50
CA PHE A 299 -18.07 4.94 -22.81
C PHE A 299 -16.55 5.12 -23.00
N LEU A 300 -15.74 4.52 -22.12
CA LEU A 300 -14.28 4.54 -22.27
C LEU A 300 -13.79 3.78 -23.50
N GLU A 301 -14.44 2.67 -23.85
CA GLU A 301 -14.11 1.93 -25.09
C GLU A 301 -14.31 2.82 -26.32
N ILE A 302 -15.45 3.50 -26.42
CA ILE A 302 -15.74 4.42 -27.52
C ILE A 302 -14.71 5.56 -27.57
N GLN A 303 -14.32 6.13 -26.42
CA GLN A 303 -13.32 7.21 -26.38
C GLN A 303 -11.94 6.78 -26.85
N ASN A 304 -11.55 5.52 -26.62
CA ASN A 304 -10.24 5.00 -27.03
C ASN A 304 -10.20 4.55 -28.51
N GLU A 305 -11.34 4.40 -29.16
CA GLU A 305 -11.46 4.07 -30.59
C GLU A 305 -11.47 5.30 -31.51
N ILE A 306 -11.60 6.51 -30.95
CA ILE A 306 -11.61 7.81 -31.65
C ILE A 306 -10.21 8.45 -31.59
#